data_AF-A0A438MR50-F1
#
_entry.id   AF-A0A438MR50-F1
#
_cell.length_a   1.000
_cell.length_b   1.000
_cell.length_c   1.000
_cell.angle_alpha   90.00
_cell.angle_beta   90.00
_cell.angle_gamma   90.00
#
_symmetry.space_group_name_H-M   'P 1'
#
loop_
_entity.id
_entity.type
_entity.pdbx_description
1 polymer ?
#
loop_
_entity_poly.entity_id
_entity_poly.type
_entity_poly.pdbx_seq_one_letter_code
_entity_poly.pdbx_strand_id
1 'polypeptide(L)'
;MEKLVENGDGQLTIQNLSPPAKRAPTGILTKQQKEEQKHLAEARRKYGRGRPVRINEVKDKKLRANLKRIENKYRSAVLHAKDAEILYENTEGFLQPETELEKTYKVRQDDILSAVGVQQAKKSIEFKLDLGPYTANYTRNGRSLLLAGRKGHIATCDWRDGKPGCELHLNETVRDAKWLHNDQYFAVAQKKHTYIYDHAGVEIHCLRKYVETTHLEFLPYHFLLAGVENSGFLRYTDTSTGQIVSEYSTRKGAPTAMSQNQYNAILHVGHQNGTVSLWSPNSTTPLVKIQANAGPVRSIGIDRSGHYMLCGGQDLRLKLWDIRAMKEVHSYTTRQPASSISISDRGLAAIGSGTSVTIWKDLFTSSSNREPSKVQSPYLSWGNDGLRMERVEFCPYDDILGIAHAQGFSSLIVPGAGEPNYDALEANPYETTKQRQETEVQSLLTKLQPETIALDPHFIGNLDVRSAEQRARQKDLDAPPLDPLAKLKDKNRMRGKNSALRRHLRKKGGKNIIDEKRLRLEEMKKERSDRDRLRLEREKADFGPALARFAKRGV
;
A
#
# COMPACT_ATOMS: atom_id res chain seq x y z
N MET A 1 -36.75 -5.86 -44.30
CA MET A 1 -37.48 -6.12 -45.55
C MET A 1 -38.23 -7.42 -45.34
N GLU A 2 -39.52 -7.32 -45.03
CA GLU A 2 -40.41 -8.46 -44.85
C GLU A 2 -40.69 -9.06 -46.24
N LYS A 3 -40.45 -10.36 -46.42
CA LYS A 3 -40.83 -11.06 -47.66
C LYS A 3 -42.22 -11.63 -47.45
N LEU A 4 -43.19 -11.11 -48.20
CA LEU A 4 -44.54 -11.69 -48.31
C LEU A 4 -44.46 -12.87 -49.29
N VAL A 5 -45.09 -13.99 -48.92
CA VAL A 5 -45.25 -15.14 -49.82
C VAL A 5 -46.75 -15.45 -49.91
N GLU A 6 -47.22 -15.61 -51.14
CA GLU A 6 -48.60 -15.90 -51.49
C GLU A 6 -48.83 -17.41 -51.42
N ASN A 7 -49.84 -17.85 -50.66
CA ASN A 7 -50.26 -19.26 -50.68
C ASN A 7 -51.33 -19.48 -51.77
N GLY A 8 -51.53 -20.73 -52.19
CA GLY A 8 -52.32 -21.13 -53.37
C GLY A 8 -53.80 -20.67 -53.42
N ASP A 9 -54.34 -20.10 -52.34
CA ASP A 9 -55.68 -19.51 -52.28
C ASP A 9 -55.67 -17.96 -52.33
N GLY A 10 -54.55 -17.34 -52.69
CA GLY A 10 -54.46 -15.90 -52.99
C GLY A 10 -54.41 -14.95 -51.79
N GLN A 11 -54.17 -15.45 -50.57
CA GLN A 11 -53.93 -14.59 -49.40
C GLN A 11 -52.43 -14.47 -49.08
N LEU A 12 -51.96 -13.23 -48.95
CA LEU A 12 -50.61 -12.87 -48.53
C LEU A 12 -50.50 -13.01 -47.01
N THR A 13 -49.66 -13.94 -46.53
CA THR A 13 -49.40 -14.11 -45.10
C THR A 13 -47.96 -13.71 -44.75
N ILE A 14 -47.81 -13.01 -43.62
CA ILE A 14 -46.50 -12.59 -43.09
C ILE A 14 -45.91 -13.78 -42.33
N GLN A 15 -44.76 -14.30 -42.76
CA GLN A 15 -44.02 -15.28 -41.96
C GLN A 15 -43.55 -14.60 -40.66
N ASN A 16 -44.20 -14.94 -39.55
CA ASN A 16 -43.73 -14.59 -38.21
C ASN A 16 -42.32 -15.18 -38.01
N LEU A 17 -41.30 -14.32 -38.08
CA LEU A 17 -39.95 -14.64 -37.61
C LEU A 17 -40.07 -15.20 -36.19
N SER A 18 -39.53 -16.39 -35.97
CA SER A 18 -39.49 -16.96 -34.62
C SER A 18 -38.81 -15.96 -33.67
N PRO A 19 -39.34 -15.77 -32.46
CA PRO A 19 -38.69 -14.90 -31.49
C PRO A 19 -37.26 -15.39 -31.26
N PRO A 20 -36.28 -14.50 -31.02
CA PRO A 20 -34.89 -14.89 -30.84
C PRO A 20 -34.84 -15.96 -29.77
N ALA A 21 -34.31 -17.14 -30.12
CA ALA A 21 -34.27 -18.30 -29.26
C ALA A 21 -33.83 -17.87 -27.85
N LYS A 22 -34.69 -18.09 -26.85
CA LYS A 22 -34.32 -17.99 -25.44
C LYS A 22 -33.01 -18.76 -25.28
N ARG A 23 -31.97 -18.11 -24.77
CA ARG A 23 -30.65 -18.72 -24.53
C ARG A 23 -30.87 -20.10 -23.94
N ALA A 24 -30.30 -21.12 -24.59
CA ALA A 24 -30.37 -22.49 -24.09
C ALA A 24 -29.95 -22.48 -22.61
N PRO A 25 -30.67 -23.19 -21.73
CA PRO A 25 -30.26 -23.33 -20.34
C PRO A 25 -28.81 -23.82 -20.34
N THR A 26 -27.95 -23.19 -19.55
CA THR A 26 -26.54 -23.56 -19.44
C THR A 26 -26.45 -25.06 -19.18
N GLY A 27 -26.04 -25.82 -20.19
CA GLY A 27 -25.79 -27.25 -20.06
C GLY A 27 -24.80 -27.49 -18.93
N ILE A 28 -24.94 -28.63 -18.24
CA ILE A 28 -24.01 -29.04 -17.19
C ILE A 28 -22.61 -29.11 -17.82
N LEU A 29 -21.72 -28.20 -17.41
CA LEU A 29 -20.34 -28.15 -17.89
C LEU A 29 -19.66 -29.50 -17.63
N THR A 30 -18.89 -29.98 -18.61
CA THR A 30 -18.07 -31.18 -18.43
C THR A 30 -17.03 -30.96 -17.33
N LYS A 31 -16.53 -32.04 -16.70
CA LYS A 31 -15.53 -31.94 -15.63
C LYS A 31 -14.28 -31.16 -16.08
N GLN A 32 -13.80 -31.43 -17.30
CA GLN A 32 -12.68 -30.72 -17.91
C GLN A 32 -12.95 -29.21 -18.06
N GLN A 33 -14.14 -28.83 -18.55
CA GLN A 33 -14.50 -27.40 -18.67
C GLN A 33 -14.57 -26.69 -17.32
N LYS A 34 -14.98 -27.40 -16.25
CA LYS A 34 -14.96 -26.84 -14.89
C LYS A 34 -13.53 -26.63 -14.38
N GLU A 35 -12.64 -27.58 -14.63
CA GLU A 35 -11.23 -27.48 -14.28
C GLU A 35 -10.55 -26.34 -15.03
N GLU A 36 -10.76 -26.21 -16.34
CA GLU A 36 -10.25 -25.09 -17.14
C GLU A 36 -10.78 -23.73 -16.66
N GLN A 37 -12.08 -23.65 -16.31
CA GLN A 37 -12.66 -22.42 -15.76
C GLN A 37 -12.07 -22.07 -14.40
N LYS A 38 -11.85 -23.06 -13.53
CA LYS A 38 -11.21 -22.88 -12.23
C LYS A 38 -9.77 -22.42 -12.41
N HIS A 39 -9.01 -23.07 -13.28
CA HIS A 39 -7.63 -22.71 -13.60
C HIS A 39 -7.54 -21.27 -14.15
N LEU A 40 -8.41 -20.91 -15.10
CA LEU A 40 -8.48 -19.54 -15.62
C LEU A 40 -8.85 -18.52 -14.53
N ALA A 41 -9.75 -18.87 -13.61
CA ALA A 41 -10.13 -17.99 -12.51
C ALA A 41 -8.96 -17.76 -11.53
N GLU A 42 -8.22 -18.82 -11.20
CA GLU A 42 -7.01 -18.75 -10.37
C GLU A 42 -5.91 -17.94 -11.05
N ALA A 43 -5.64 -18.20 -12.33
CA ALA A 43 -4.69 -17.46 -13.14
C ALA A 43 -5.05 -15.97 -13.18
N ARG A 44 -6.33 -15.63 -13.43
CA ARG A 44 -6.83 -14.25 -13.41
C ARG A 44 -6.74 -13.61 -12.03
N ARG A 45 -6.91 -14.36 -10.94
CA ARG A 45 -6.80 -13.80 -9.58
C ARG A 45 -5.36 -13.39 -9.26
N LYS A 46 -4.38 -14.20 -9.67
CA LYS A 46 -2.96 -13.97 -9.33
C LYS A 46 -2.25 -13.04 -10.32
N TYR A 47 -2.44 -13.26 -11.63
CA TYR A 47 -1.75 -12.52 -12.68
C TYR A 47 -2.64 -11.52 -13.45
N GLY A 48 -3.95 -11.50 -13.18
CA GLY A 48 -4.87 -10.57 -13.83
C GLY A 48 -4.67 -9.14 -13.31
N ARG A 49 -4.23 -8.25 -14.20
CA ARG A 49 -3.99 -6.83 -13.90
C ARG A 49 -5.23 -5.97 -14.15
N GLY A 50 -6.34 -6.28 -13.48
CA GLY A 50 -7.58 -5.52 -13.54
C GLY A 50 -8.79 -6.30 -14.05
N ARG A 51 -9.87 -5.56 -14.32
CA ARG A 51 -11.15 -6.15 -14.75
C ARG A 51 -11.16 -6.36 -16.28
N PRO A 52 -11.78 -7.45 -16.77
CA PRO A 52 -11.92 -7.70 -18.20
C PRO A 52 -12.77 -6.62 -18.86
N VAL A 53 -12.45 -6.29 -20.11
CA VAL A 53 -13.18 -5.26 -20.86
C VAL A 53 -14.56 -5.78 -21.28
N ARG A 54 -15.60 -4.95 -21.09
CA ARG A 54 -16.98 -5.28 -21.50
C ARG A 54 -17.18 -5.07 -23.00
N ILE A 55 -16.76 -6.03 -23.80
CA ILE A 55 -16.79 -5.99 -25.27
C ILE A 55 -18.22 -5.79 -25.82
N ASN A 56 -19.24 -6.27 -25.10
CA ASN A 56 -20.65 -6.19 -25.53
C ASN A 56 -21.23 -4.76 -25.50
N GLU A 57 -20.66 -3.86 -24.69
CA GLU A 57 -21.12 -2.47 -24.56
C GLU A 57 -20.57 -1.57 -25.69
N VAL A 58 -19.61 -2.06 -26.47
CA VAL A 58 -18.90 -1.31 -27.51
C VAL A 58 -19.71 -1.29 -28.81
N LYS A 59 -20.16 -0.10 -29.22
CA LYS A 59 -20.95 0.10 -30.44
C LYS A 59 -20.12 -0.03 -31.74
N ASP A 60 -18.89 0.50 -31.74
CA ASP A 60 -18.03 0.46 -32.93
C ASP A 60 -17.52 -0.97 -33.19
N LYS A 61 -17.81 -1.50 -34.39
CA LYS A 61 -17.43 -2.85 -34.82
C LYS A 61 -15.91 -3.04 -34.85
N LYS A 62 -15.14 -2.03 -35.29
CA LYS A 62 -13.68 -2.12 -35.41
C LYS A 62 -13.04 -2.12 -34.03
N LEU A 63 -13.41 -1.17 -33.17
CA LEU A 63 -12.96 -1.12 -31.78
C LEU A 63 -13.31 -2.42 -31.04
N ARG A 64 -14.53 -2.93 -31.20
CA ARG A 64 -14.98 -4.17 -30.57
C ARG A 64 -14.14 -5.38 -31.00
N ALA A 65 -13.82 -5.50 -32.29
CA ALA A 65 -12.97 -6.58 -32.80
C ALA A 65 -11.53 -6.48 -32.25
N ASN A 66 -10.98 -5.26 -32.19
CA ASN A 66 -9.65 -5.01 -31.63
C ASN A 66 -9.60 -5.32 -30.12
N LEU A 67 -10.57 -4.85 -29.34
CA LEU A 67 -10.65 -5.14 -27.90
C LEU A 67 -10.80 -6.64 -27.64
N LYS A 68 -11.58 -7.37 -28.45
CA LYS A 68 -11.65 -8.83 -28.37
C LYS A 68 -10.29 -9.49 -28.60
N ARG A 69 -9.51 -9.00 -29.56
CA ARG A 69 -8.15 -9.52 -29.84
C ARG A 69 -7.19 -9.26 -28.68
N ILE A 70 -7.25 -8.07 -28.09
CA ILE A 70 -6.45 -7.69 -26.91
C ILE A 70 -6.84 -8.54 -25.70
N GLU A 71 -8.14 -8.70 -25.43
CA GLU A 71 -8.63 -9.51 -24.32
C GLU A 71 -8.22 -10.99 -24.46
N ASN A 72 -8.24 -11.54 -25.69
CA ASN A 72 -7.73 -12.88 -25.94
C ASN A 72 -6.22 -12.99 -25.67
N LYS A 73 -5.43 -11.98 -26.04
CA LYS A 73 -4.00 -11.92 -25.75
C LYS A 73 -3.72 -11.83 -24.25
N TYR A 74 -4.50 -11.03 -23.52
CA TYR A 74 -4.39 -10.97 -22.06
C TYR A 74 -4.80 -12.28 -21.41
N ARG A 75 -5.86 -12.93 -21.91
CA ARG A 75 -6.26 -14.26 -21.43
C ARG A 75 -5.15 -15.29 -21.64
N SER A 76 -4.54 -15.35 -22.82
CA SER A 76 -3.45 -16.30 -23.07
C SER A 76 -2.20 -15.96 -22.24
N ALA A 77 -1.84 -14.68 -22.12
CA ALA A 77 -0.70 -14.26 -21.31
C ALA A 77 -0.87 -14.62 -19.83
N VAL A 78 -2.06 -14.42 -19.28
CA VAL A 78 -2.39 -14.79 -17.88
C VAL A 78 -2.33 -16.30 -17.66
N LEU A 79 -2.83 -17.09 -18.63
CA LEU A 79 -2.73 -18.54 -18.57
C LEU A 79 -1.27 -19.00 -18.64
N HIS A 80 -0.51 -18.54 -19.64
CA HIS A 80 0.91 -18.90 -19.77
C HIS A 80 1.75 -18.49 -18.55
N ALA A 81 1.48 -17.33 -17.95
CA ALA A 81 2.15 -16.91 -16.72
C ALA A 81 1.85 -17.86 -15.54
N LYS A 82 0.62 -18.37 -15.46
CA LYS A 82 0.24 -19.36 -14.44
C LYS A 82 0.83 -20.74 -14.73
N ASP A 83 0.83 -21.17 -15.98
CA ASP A 83 1.42 -22.43 -16.42
C ASP A 83 2.94 -22.43 -16.17
N ALA A 84 3.60 -21.28 -16.31
CA ALA A 84 5.03 -21.13 -16.04
C ALA A 84 5.41 -21.35 -14.57
N GLU A 85 4.46 -21.30 -13.61
CA GLU A 85 4.74 -21.65 -12.21
C GLU A 85 5.16 -23.13 -12.05
N ILE A 86 4.86 -24.00 -13.02
CA ILE A 86 5.31 -25.39 -13.03
C ILE A 86 6.84 -25.48 -13.10
N LEU A 87 7.50 -24.43 -13.63
CA LEU A 87 8.96 -24.36 -13.73
C LEU A 87 9.64 -23.91 -12.43
N TYR A 88 8.89 -23.65 -11.35
CA TYR A 88 9.49 -23.32 -10.06
C TYR A 88 10.26 -24.53 -9.51
N GLU A 89 11.53 -24.29 -9.19
CA GLU A 89 12.46 -25.33 -8.75
C GLU A 89 12.31 -25.65 -7.26
N ASN A 90 12.08 -24.62 -6.43
CA ASN A 90 12.10 -24.74 -4.98
C ASN A 90 10.68 -24.76 -4.40
N THR A 91 10.50 -25.57 -3.37
CA THR A 91 9.26 -25.61 -2.58
C THR A 91 9.36 -24.70 -1.36
N GLU A 92 8.21 -24.23 -0.88
CA GLU A 92 8.15 -23.42 0.33
C GLU A 92 8.47 -24.26 1.58
N GLY A 93 9.18 -23.65 2.53
CA GLY A 93 9.35 -24.20 3.88
C GLY A 93 8.04 -24.16 4.67
N PHE A 94 7.86 -25.09 5.59
CA PHE A 94 6.76 -25.05 6.54
C PHE A 94 7.11 -25.81 7.82
N LEU A 95 6.36 -25.51 8.88
CA LEU A 95 6.28 -26.29 10.11
C LEU A 95 4.81 -26.51 10.38
N GLN A 96 4.40 -27.75 10.58
CA GLN A 96 3.03 -28.12 10.91
C GLN A 96 3.06 -29.11 12.08
N PRO A 97 2.10 -29.03 13.01
CA PRO A 97 1.98 -30.02 14.06
C PRO A 97 1.49 -31.34 13.45
N GLU A 98 2.10 -32.46 13.82
CA GLU A 98 1.67 -33.78 13.33
C GLU A 98 0.44 -34.27 14.12
N THR A 99 0.41 -33.95 15.41
CA THR A 99 -0.65 -34.37 16.34
C THR A 99 -1.37 -33.15 16.93
N GLU A 100 -2.65 -33.29 17.29
CA GLU A 100 -3.45 -32.20 17.91
C GLU A 100 -2.86 -31.66 19.24
N LEU A 101 -2.10 -32.48 19.95
CA LEU A 101 -1.42 -32.11 21.20
C LEU A 101 -0.17 -31.24 20.95
N GLU A 102 0.46 -31.40 19.79
CA GLU A 102 1.63 -30.64 19.41
C GLU A 102 1.22 -29.24 18.99
N LYS A 103 1.98 -28.26 19.47
CA LYS A 103 1.71 -26.86 19.15
C LYS A 103 2.98 -26.25 18.61
N THR A 104 2.88 -25.67 17.41
CA THR A 104 4.03 -25.10 16.70
C THR A 104 4.78 -24.08 17.55
N TYR A 105 4.07 -23.25 18.31
CA TYR A 105 4.70 -22.22 19.14
C TYR A 105 5.50 -22.73 20.34
N LYS A 106 5.42 -24.02 20.67
CA LYS A 106 6.23 -24.65 21.72
C LYS A 106 7.52 -25.28 21.21
N VAL A 107 7.68 -25.38 19.89
CA VAL A 107 8.87 -25.98 19.25
C VAL A 107 10.09 -25.11 19.57
N ARG A 108 11.18 -25.75 20.01
CA ARG A 108 12.43 -25.04 20.33
C ARG A 108 13.29 -24.87 19.09
N GLN A 109 14.19 -23.89 19.15
CA GLN A 109 15.13 -23.65 18.06
C GLN A 109 16.08 -24.84 17.86
N ASP A 110 16.49 -25.50 18.95
CA ASP A 110 17.35 -26.69 18.90
C ASP A 110 16.68 -27.85 18.14
N ASP A 111 15.37 -28.03 18.33
CA ASP A 111 14.58 -29.05 17.63
C ASP A 111 14.58 -28.77 16.12
N ILE A 112 14.33 -27.50 15.74
CA ILE A 112 14.36 -27.05 14.33
C ILE A 112 15.76 -27.26 13.73
N LEU A 113 16.82 -26.90 14.46
CA LEU A 113 18.20 -27.03 13.99
C LEU A 113 18.59 -28.49 13.74
N SER A 114 18.10 -29.42 14.57
CA SER A 114 18.33 -30.85 14.40
C SER A 114 17.56 -31.47 13.23
N ALA A 115 16.40 -30.90 12.89
CA ALA A 115 15.53 -31.40 11.83
C ALA A 115 15.89 -30.86 10.44
N VAL A 116 16.48 -29.67 10.37
CA VAL A 116 16.79 -29.00 9.10
C VAL A 116 18.18 -29.42 8.58
N GLY A 117 18.37 -29.41 7.27
CA GLY A 117 19.66 -29.71 6.64
C GLY A 117 20.82 -28.82 7.14
N VAL A 118 22.02 -29.40 7.22
CA VAL A 118 23.23 -28.79 7.81
C VAL A 118 23.56 -27.41 7.25
N GLN A 119 23.33 -27.16 5.95
CA GLN A 119 23.58 -25.86 5.34
C GLN A 119 22.69 -24.74 5.90
N GLN A 120 21.42 -25.04 6.16
CA GLN A 120 20.50 -24.06 6.76
C GLN A 120 20.72 -23.95 8.26
N ALA A 121 21.06 -25.06 8.94
CA ALA A 121 21.42 -25.01 10.36
C ALA A 121 22.61 -24.08 10.64
N LYS A 122 23.63 -24.08 9.76
CA LYS A 122 24.79 -23.17 9.84
C LYS A 122 24.45 -21.68 9.73
N LYS A 123 23.29 -21.34 9.17
CA LYS A 123 22.83 -19.96 9.04
C LYS A 123 22.24 -19.40 10.33
N SER A 124 21.98 -20.27 11.33
CA SER A 124 21.70 -19.82 12.68
C SER A 124 23.01 -19.43 13.35
N ILE A 125 23.19 -18.13 13.53
CA ILE A 125 24.41 -17.51 14.03
C ILE A 125 24.06 -16.55 15.16
N GLU A 126 24.95 -16.44 16.14
CA GLU A 126 24.85 -15.48 17.23
C GLU A 126 26.15 -14.66 17.28
N PHE A 127 26.03 -13.36 17.14
CA PHE A 127 27.11 -12.41 17.35
C PHE A 127 26.95 -11.77 18.73
N LYS A 128 27.91 -12.03 19.61
CA LYS A 128 28.00 -11.41 20.95
C LYS A 128 28.90 -10.19 20.85
N LEU A 129 28.31 -9.00 21.01
CA LEU A 129 28.94 -7.71 20.79
C LEU A 129 28.64 -6.75 21.96
N ASP A 130 29.64 -6.04 22.46
CA ASP A 130 29.53 -5.26 23.71
C ASP A 130 29.06 -3.80 23.54
N LEU A 131 29.10 -3.28 22.30
CA LEU A 131 28.82 -1.87 21.98
C LEU A 131 27.34 -1.56 21.68
N GLY A 132 26.44 -2.34 22.28
CA GLY A 132 25.01 -2.28 21.99
C GLY A 132 24.24 -1.10 22.61
N PRO A 133 22.90 -1.07 22.43
CA PRO A 133 22.12 -2.05 21.66
C PRO A 133 22.29 -1.91 20.14
N TYR A 134 22.09 -3.01 19.40
CA TYR A 134 22.28 -3.07 17.95
C TYR A 134 20.97 -2.92 17.17
N THR A 135 21.08 -2.37 15.97
CA THR A 135 20.11 -2.45 14.90
C THR A 135 20.69 -3.25 13.74
N ALA A 136 19.91 -4.14 13.16
CA ALA A 136 20.30 -4.95 12.00
C ALA A 136 19.51 -4.53 10.76
N ASN A 137 20.14 -4.58 9.59
CA ASN A 137 19.48 -4.43 8.30
C ASN A 137 20.11 -5.36 7.25
N TYR A 138 19.27 -6.07 6.50
CA TYR A 138 19.72 -6.90 5.39
C TYR A 138 19.71 -6.10 4.09
N THR A 139 20.60 -6.47 3.17
CA THR A 139 20.48 -6.06 1.77
C THR A 139 19.21 -6.66 1.15
N ARG A 140 18.71 -6.04 0.08
CA ARG A 140 17.50 -6.50 -0.62
C ARG A 140 17.57 -7.96 -1.11
N ASN A 141 18.76 -8.41 -1.51
CA ASN A 141 19.01 -9.79 -1.93
C ASN A 141 19.26 -10.76 -0.75
N GLY A 142 19.32 -10.27 0.49
CA GLY A 142 19.55 -11.06 1.70
C GLY A 142 20.99 -11.56 1.86
N ARG A 143 21.95 -11.09 1.08
CA ARG A 143 23.34 -11.55 1.12
C ARG A 143 24.16 -10.90 2.23
N SER A 144 24.12 -9.58 2.35
CA SER A 144 24.95 -8.84 3.29
C SER A 144 24.11 -8.30 4.45
N LEU A 145 24.69 -8.34 5.64
CA LEU A 145 24.10 -7.85 6.88
C LEU A 145 24.86 -6.60 7.32
N LEU A 146 24.11 -5.59 7.74
CA LEU A 146 24.61 -4.37 8.37
C LEU A 146 24.16 -4.36 9.83
N LEU A 147 25.12 -4.29 10.74
CA LEU A 147 24.92 -4.15 12.17
C LEU A 147 25.40 -2.78 12.61
N ALA A 148 24.57 -2.07 13.36
CA ALA A 148 24.93 -0.77 13.93
C ALA A 148 24.60 -0.72 15.42
N GLY A 149 25.63 -0.61 16.25
CA GLY A 149 25.55 -0.46 17.69
C GLY A 149 25.34 0.99 18.09
N ARG A 150 24.51 1.22 19.10
CA ARG A 150 24.16 2.56 19.60
C ARG A 150 25.37 3.38 20.05
N LYS A 151 26.48 2.75 20.46
CA LYS A 151 27.72 3.41 20.89
C LYS A 151 28.67 3.78 19.74
N GLY A 152 28.33 3.46 18.49
CA GLY A 152 29.11 3.85 17.31
C GLY A 152 29.87 2.71 16.63
N HIS A 153 29.68 1.46 17.07
CA HIS A 153 30.19 0.30 16.32
C HIS A 153 29.31 0.03 15.12
N ILE A 154 29.91 -0.14 13.95
CA ILE A 154 29.21 -0.55 12.75
C ILE A 154 30.00 -1.66 12.11
N ALA A 155 29.31 -2.74 11.76
CA ALA A 155 29.90 -3.89 11.10
C ALA A 155 29.03 -4.30 9.92
N THR A 156 29.68 -4.58 8.79
CA THR A 156 29.05 -5.23 7.64
C THR A 156 29.67 -6.61 7.47
N CYS A 157 28.87 -7.59 7.08
CA CYS A 157 29.37 -8.94 6.79
C CYS A 157 28.52 -9.63 5.74
N ASP A 158 29.14 -10.52 4.96
CA ASP A 158 28.42 -11.58 4.26
C ASP A 158 28.14 -12.67 5.30
N TRP A 159 26.95 -12.60 5.88
CA TRP A 159 26.58 -13.39 7.04
C TRP A 159 26.37 -14.88 6.70
N ARG A 160 26.20 -15.23 5.41
CA ARG A 160 26.08 -16.61 4.94
C ARG A 160 27.45 -17.29 4.86
N ASP A 161 28.42 -16.60 4.26
CA ASP A 161 29.79 -17.09 4.12
C ASP A 161 30.64 -16.86 5.38
N GLY A 162 30.17 -16.01 6.30
CA GLY A 162 30.93 -15.56 7.47
C GLY A 162 32.10 -14.65 7.11
N LYS A 163 32.08 -14.03 5.93
CA LYS A 163 33.14 -13.09 5.50
C LYS A 163 32.87 -11.71 6.10
N PRO A 164 33.79 -11.16 6.90
CA PRO A 164 33.67 -9.79 7.37
C PRO A 164 33.80 -8.85 6.16
N GLY A 165 32.96 -7.82 6.14
CA GLY A 165 33.07 -6.70 5.21
C GLY A 165 33.91 -5.60 5.86
N CYS A 166 33.23 -4.57 6.33
CA CYS A 166 33.84 -3.44 7.03
C CYS A 166 33.46 -3.46 8.51
N GLU A 167 34.40 -3.08 9.35
CA GLU A 167 34.17 -2.76 10.75
C GLU A 167 34.70 -1.37 11.05
N LEU A 168 33.87 -0.54 11.67
CA LEU A 168 34.20 0.86 11.94
C LEU A 168 33.64 1.30 13.30
N HIS A 169 34.39 2.16 13.98
CA HIS A 169 34.03 2.73 15.27
C HIS A 169 33.97 4.26 15.16
N LEU A 170 32.75 4.79 15.18
CA LEU A 170 32.49 6.23 15.01
C LEU A 170 32.61 7.04 16.31
N ASN A 171 32.67 6.38 17.47
CA ASN A 171 32.68 7.01 18.81
C ASN A 171 31.52 8.01 19.05
N GLU A 172 30.45 7.91 18.25
CA GLU A 172 29.25 8.71 18.35
C GLU A 172 28.00 7.83 18.40
N THR A 173 26.89 8.39 18.87
CA THR A 173 25.64 7.64 18.93
C THR A 173 25.06 7.41 17.55
N VAL A 174 24.85 6.15 17.18
CA VAL A 174 24.17 5.77 15.93
C VAL A 174 22.69 5.52 16.22
N ARG A 175 21.81 6.13 15.41
CA ARG A 175 20.36 6.01 15.55
C ARG A 175 19.75 4.93 14.66
N ASP A 176 20.22 4.85 13.43
CA ASP A 176 19.78 3.89 12.43
C ASP A 176 20.87 3.72 11.36
N ALA A 177 20.83 2.60 10.65
CA ALA A 177 21.71 2.33 9.53
C ALA A 177 20.96 1.52 8.48
N LYS A 178 21.15 1.88 7.20
CA LYS A 178 20.41 1.29 6.08
C LYS A 178 21.31 1.11 4.87
N TRP A 179 21.22 -0.04 4.22
CA TRP A 179 21.79 -0.21 2.88
C TRP A 179 21.11 0.72 1.85
N LEU A 180 21.86 1.11 0.83
CA LEU A 180 21.31 1.80 -0.34
C LEU A 180 20.84 0.76 -1.38
N HIS A 181 21.20 0.92 -2.65
CA HIS A 181 20.79 -0.01 -3.72
C HIS A 181 21.54 -1.34 -3.68
N ASN A 182 22.82 -1.31 -3.31
CA ASN A 182 23.72 -2.46 -3.30
C ASN A 182 24.39 -2.66 -1.92
N ASP A 183 25.17 -3.73 -1.79
CA ASP A 183 26.09 -4.00 -0.68
C ASP A 183 27.31 -3.06 -0.64
N GLN A 184 27.42 -2.15 -1.62
CA GLN A 184 28.54 -1.24 -1.75
C GLN A 184 28.41 0.03 -0.92
N TYR A 185 27.18 0.46 -0.62
CA TYR A 185 26.95 1.73 0.03
C TYR A 185 25.90 1.60 1.13
N PHE A 186 26.21 2.16 2.28
CA PHE A 186 25.26 2.23 3.39
C PHE A 186 25.22 3.62 4.00
N ALA A 187 24.04 4.02 4.45
CA ALA A 187 23.80 5.27 5.13
C ALA A 187 23.68 5.03 6.64
N VAL A 188 24.32 5.89 7.43
CA VAL A 188 24.35 5.83 8.90
C VAL A 188 23.83 7.14 9.46
N ALA A 189 22.78 7.06 10.27
CA ALA A 189 22.27 8.18 11.04
C ALA A 189 23.09 8.35 12.33
N GLN A 190 24.11 9.20 12.30
CA GLN A 190 24.91 9.52 13.50
C GLN A 190 24.19 10.51 14.42
N LYS A 191 24.91 11.06 15.42
CA LYS A 191 24.36 11.96 16.43
C LYS A 191 23.79 13.24 15.83
N LYS A 192 24.48 13.87 14.88
CA LYS A 192 24.03 15.14 14.29
C LYS A 192 23.56 15.01 12.84
N HIS A 193 24.31 14.30 12.01
CA HIS A 193 24.05 14.20 10.58
C HIS A 193 23.99 12.75 10.11
N THR A 194 23.42 12.54 8.92
CA THR A 194 23.48 11.26 8.22
C THR A 194 24.72 11.24 7.34
N TYR A 195 25.46 10.14 7.36
CA TYR A 195 26.66 9.93 6.57
C TYR A 195 26.46 8.75 5.64
N ILE A 196 27.09 8.77 4.47
CA ILE A 196 27.11 7.66 3.52
C ILE A 196 28.54 7.14 3.46
N TYR A 197 28.67 5.83 3.59
CA TYR A 197 29.93 5.10 3.58
C TYR A 197 30.01 4.17 2.38
N ASP A 198 31.23 3.90 1.95
CA ASP A 198 31.58 2.84 1.00
C ASP A 198 31.66 1.47 1.69
N HIS A 199 31.75 0.39 0.91
CA HIS A 199 31.89 -0.99 1.38
C HIS A 199 33.13 -1.20 2.26
N ALA A 200 34.18 -0.40 2.06
CA ALA A 200 35.39 -0.40 2.87
C ALA A 200 35.25 0.41 4.17
N GLY A 201 34.15 1.15 4.36
CA GLY A 201 33.95 2.04 5.51
C GLY A 201 34.54 3.43 5.33
N VAL A 202 34.93 3.80 4.12
CA VAL A 202 35.38 5.17 3.81
C VAL A 202 34.16 6.09 3.73
N GLU A 203 34.24 7.24 4.40
CA GLU A 203 33.22 8.28 4.36
C GLU A 203 33.17 8.92 2.97
N ILE A 204 32.03 8.77 2.28
CA ILE A 204 31.82 9.39 0.96
C ILE A 204 31.19 10.76 1.13
N HIS A 205 30.11 10.84 1.92
CA HIS A 205 29.29 12.04 1.99
C HIS A 205 28.69 12.29 3.38
N CYS A 206 28.62 13.56 3.78
CA CYS A 206 27.89 14.02 4.97
C CYS A 206 26.66 14.81 4.54
N LEU A 207 25.47 14.27 4.80
CA LEU A 207 24.19 14.91 4.50
C LEU A 207 23.86 15.96 5.58
N ARG A 208 24.47 17.15 5.47
CA ARG A 208 24.33 18.26 6.44
C ARG A 208 22.88 18.71 6.69
N LYS A 209 22.00 18.51 5.70
CA LYS A 209 20.58 18.87 5.81
C LYS A 209 19.79 17.90 6.68
N TYR A 210 20.19 16.64 6.73
CA TYR A 210 19.59 15.65 7.62
C TYR A 210 20.14 15.90 9.02
N VAL A 211 19.31 16.52 9.87
CA VAL A 211 19.70 16.87 11.24
C VAL A 211 18.98 15.95 12.22
N GLU A 212 19.75 15.24 13.05
CA GLU A 212 19.23 14.30 14.06
C GLU A 212 18.20 13.30 13.49
N THR A 213 18.56 12.63 12.40
CA THR A 213 17.74 11.59 11.79
C THR A 213 17.55 10.42 12.72
N THR A 214 16.30 10.04 12.98
CA THR A 214 15.94 8.91 13.85
C THR A 214 15.78 7.62 13.06
N HIS A 215 15.24 7.69 11.85
CA HIS A 215 14.99 6.55 10.98
C HIS A 215 15.40 6.84 9.55
N LEU A 216 15.91 5.81 8.86
CA LEU A 216 16.29 5.84 7.46
C LEU A 216 15.59 4.71 6.69
N GLU A 217 15.11 5.01 5.49
CA GLU A 217 14.58 4.03 4.55
C GLU A 217 15.04 4.37 3.13
N PHE A 218 15.43 3.36 2.38
CA PHE A 218 15.87 3.52 0.99
C PHE A 218 14.81 2.97 0.04
N LEU A 219 14.44 3.77 -0.96
CA LEU A 219 13.47 3.44 -2.00
C LEU A 219 14.24 2.95 -3.24
N PRO A 220 14.34 1.63 -3.49
CA PRO A 220 15.30 1.08 -4.45
C PRO A 220 15.02 1.46 -5.90
N TYR A 221 13.76 1.43 -6.33
CA TYR A 221 13.42 1.74 -7.73
C TYR A 221 13.51 3.22 -8.10
N HIS A 222 13.47 4.11 -7.10
CA HIS A 222 13.52 5.56 -7.29
C HIS A 222 14.89 6.15 -6.90
N PHE A 223 15.80 5.34 -6.33
CA PHE A 223 17.08 5.77 -5.78
C PHE A 223 16.97 6.88 -4.73
N LEU A 224 15.89 6.87 -3.94
CA LEU A 224 15.65 7.89 -2.91
C LEU A 224 16.05 7.35 -1.53
N LEU A 225 16.92 8.07 -0.84
CA LEU A 225 17.12 7.93 0.59
C LEU A 225 16.16 8.85 1.32
N ALA A 226 15.26 8.26 2.09
CA ALA A 226 14.35 8.99 2.93
C ALA A 226 14.78 8.91 4.40
N GLY A 227 14.72 10.04 5.09
CA GLY A 227 15.06 10.11 6.51
C GLY A 227 14.09 11.02 7.22
N VAL A 228 13.69 10.60 8.43
CA VAL A 228 12.89 11.44 9.31
C VAL A 228 13.75 11.91 10.46
N GLU A 229 13.70 13.21 10.70
CA GLU A 229 14.39 13.90 11.77
C GLU A 229 13.58 13.87 13.07
N ASN A 230 14.28 13.99 14.20
CA ASN A 230 13.66 14.17 15.50
C ASN A 230 12.77 15.43 15.58
N SER A 231 13.09 16.47 14.79
CA SER A 231 12.29 17.68 14.60
C SER A 231 10.95 17.45 13.88
N GLY A 232 10.74 16.26 13.31
CA GLY A 232 9.56 15.91 12.53
C GLY A 232 9.64 16.33 11.06
N PHE A 233 10.83 16.66 10.54
CA PHE A 233 11.05 16.84 9.11
C PHE A 233 11.32 15.50 8.42
N LEU A 234 10.64 15.24 7.33
CA LEU A 234 10.87 14.13 6.42
C LEU A 234 11.57 14.69 5.18
N ARG A 235 12.75 14.15 4.84
CA ARG A 235 13.51 14.55 3.66
C ARG A 235 13.70 13.37 2.72
N TYR A 236 13.58 13.64 1.42
CA TYR A 236 13.91 12.70 0.35
C TYR A 236 15.12 13.23 -0.40
N THR A 237 16.21 12.45 -0.42
CA THR A 237 17.39 12.72 -1.24
C THR A 237 17.51 11.70 -2.33
N ASP A 238 17.78 12.18 -3.52
CA ASP A 238 18.20 11.33 -4.60
C ASP A 238 19.67 10.97 -4.44
N THR A 239 19.93 9.68 -4.24
CA THR A 239 21.27 9.14 -4.03
C THR A 239 22.10 9.11 -5.31
N SER A 240 21.47 9.06 -6.48
CA SER A 240 22.21 9.02 -7.75
C SER A 240 22.68 10.41 -8.19
N THR A 241 21.87 11.45 -7.92
CA THR A 241 22.19 12.85 -8.28
C THR A 241 22.76 13.66 -7.12
N GLY A 242 22.57 13.21 -5.88
CA GLY A 242 22.95 13.92 -4.66
C GLY A 242 22.01 15.08 -4.29
N GLN A 243 20.91 15.27 -5.02
CA GLN A 243 20.00 16.39 -4.81
C GLN A 243 18.88 16.05 -3.83
N ILE A 244 18.46 17.04 -3.04
CA ILE A 244 17.28 16.91 -2.18
C ILE A 244 16.05 17.16 -3.04
N VAL A 245 15.18 16.14 -3.14
CA VAL A 245 13.95 16.20 -3.94
C VAL A 245 12.87 16.96 -3.19
N SER A 246 12.66 16.63 -1.91
CA SER A 246 11.62 17.26 -1.11
C SER A 246 11.93 17.26 0.38
N GLU A 247 11.40 18.27 1.06
CA GLU A 247 11.52 18.48 2.50
C GLU A 247 10.15 18.83 3.07
N TYR A 248 9.62 17.99 3.95
CA TYR A 248 8.28 18.15 4.51
C TYR A 248 8.29 18.13 6.02
N SER A 249 7.63 19.11 6.64
CA SER A 249 7.35 19.07 8.06
C SER A 249 6.08 18.25 8.31
N THR A 250 6.21 17.20 9.12
CA THR A 250 5.07 16.37 9.51
C THR A 250 4.10 17.08 10.46
N ARG A 251 4.56 18.15 11.13
CA ARG A 251 3.81 18.99 12.09
C ARG A 251 3.13 18.21 13.23
N LYS A 252 3.69 17.07 13.62
CA LYS A 252 3.12 16.15 14.62
C LYS A 252 4.10 15.78 15.74
N GLY A 253 5.19 16.53 15.87
CA GLY A 253 6.28 16.26 16.82
C GLY A 253 7.28 15.25 16.28
N ALA A 254 8.06 14.66 17.18
CA ALA A 254 9.08 13.67 16.81
C ALA A 254 8.42 12.37 16.33
N PRO A 255 8.84 11.84 15.17
CA PRO A 255 8.37 10.55 14.68
C PRO A 255 8.87 9.43 15.60
N THR A 256 8.08 8.37 15.73
CA THR A 256 8.40 7.21 16.57
C THR A 256 8.66 5.93 15.78
N ALA A 257 8.21 5.88 14.52
CA ALA A 257 8.43 4.78 13.61
C ALA A 257 8.38 5.27 12.17
N MET A 258 9.10 4.58 11.28
CA MET A 258 8.99 4.74 9.83
C MET A 258 9.07 3.37 9.17
N SER A 259 8.30 3.19 8.09
CA SER A 259 8.47 2.06 7.18
C SER A 259 8.06 2.44 5.77
N GLN A 260 8.64 1.75 4.78
CA GLN A 260 8.34 1.93 3.37
C GLN A 260 7.33 0.88 2.90
N ASN A 261 6.32 1.31 2.15
CA ASN A 261 5.53 0.39 1.34
C ASN A 261 6.31 0.03 0.07
N GLN A 262 6.65 -1.24 -0.08
CA GLN A 262 7.45 -1.72 -1.19
C GLN A 262 6.71 -1.75 -2.54
N TYR A 263 5.38 -1.79 -2.51
CA TYR A 263 4.54 -1.80 -3.72
C TYR A 263 4.42 -0.43 -4.39
N ASN A 264 4.26 0.65 -3.62
CA ASN A 264 4.00 1.99 -4.14
C ASN A 264 5.04 3.06 -3.72
N ALA A 265 6.06 2.67 -2.95
CA ALA A 265 7.14 3.52 -2.45
C ALA A 265 6.70 4.68 -1.52
N ILE A 266 5.48 4.64 -0.99
CA ILE A 266 5.00 5.60 0.01
C ILE A 266 5.61 5.28 1.38
N LEU A 267 5.95 6.32 2.14
CA LEU A 267 6.45 6.16 3.51
C LEU A 267 5.32 6.30 4.53
N HIS A 268 5.26 5.35 5.45
CA HIS A 268 4.35 5.37 6.58
C HIS A 268 5.13 5.85 7.80
N VAL A 269 4.78 7.03 8.29
CA VAL A 269 5.42 7.64 9.46
C VAL A 269 4.48 7.57 10.65
N GLY A 270 4.92 6.92 11.72
CA GLY A 270 4.23 6.82 12.99
C GLY A 270 4.57 8.00 13.90
N HIS A 271 3.55 8.54 14.56
CA HIS A 271 3.67 9.71 15.43
C HIS A 271 3.38 9.35 16.90
N GLN A 272 3.80 10.24 17.80
CA GLN A 272 3.55 10.13 19.24
C GLN A 272 2.05 10.19 19.60
N ASN A 273 1.22 10.83 18.79
CA ASN A 273 -0.22 10.93 19.01
C ASN A 273 -1.02 9.69 18.55
N GLY A 274 -0.35 8.59 18.20
CA GLY A 274 -0.99 7.36 17.72
C GLY A 274 -1.48 7.39 16.27
N THR A 275 -1.22 8.48 15.55
CA THR A 275 -1.54 8.57 14.13
C THR A 275 -0.40 8.07 13.26
N VAL A 276 -0.75 7.39 12.16
CA VAL A 276 0.16 7.06 11.07
C VAL A 276 -0.16 7.97 9.90
N SER A 277 0.85 8.61 9.32
CA SER A 277 0.71 9.46 8.14
C SER A 277 1.45 8.88 6.96
N LEU A 278 0.80 8.89 5.80
CA LEU A 278 1.34 8.37 4.55
C LEU A 278 1.90 9.53 3.73
N TRP A 279 3.16 9.43 3.32
CA TRP A 279 3.91 10.50 2.64
C TRP A 279 4.43 10.06 1.28
N SER A 280 4.30 10.96 0.32
CA SER A 280 4.89 10.90 -1.02
C SER A 280 5.71 12.18 -1.22
N PRO A 281 6.84 12.14 -1.97
CA PRO A 281 7.64 13.31 -2.31
C PRO A 281 6.91 14.34 -3.19
N ASN A 282 5.65 14.09 -3.57
CA ASN A 282 4.88 14.93 -4.48
C ASN A 282 3.89 15.86 -3.77
N SER A 283 3.70 15.69 -2.46
CA SER A 283 2.72 16.44 -1.68
C SER A 283 3.29 16.93 -0.36
N THR A 284 3.18 18.24 -0.12
CA THR A 284 3.56 18.89 1.15
C THR A 284 2.71 18.46 2.34
N THR A 285 1.50 17.94 2.06
CA THR A 285 0.60 17.40 3.07
C THR A 285 0.61 15.87 3.01
N PRO A 286 0.41 15.16 4.12
CA PRO A 286 0.32 13.71 4.08
C PRO A 286 -0.87 13.29 3.23
N LEU A 287 -0.68 12.29 2.38
CA LEU A 287 -1.70 11.73 1.50
C LEU A 287 -2.88 11.19 2.31
N VAL A 288 -2.58 10.52 3.42
CA VAL A 288 -3.56 9.92 4.31
C VAL A 288 -3.10 10.07 5.75
N LYS A 289 -4.06 10.25 6.67
CA LYS A 289 -3.85 10.24 8.11
C LYS A 289 -4.73 9.13 8.70
N ILE A 290 -4.11 8.10 9.25
CA ILE A 290 -4.78 6.97 9.89
C ILE A 290 -4.63 7.14 11.41
N GLN A 291 -5.73 7.15 12.15
CA GLN A 291 -5.68 7.07 13.61
C GLN A 291 -5.57 5.59 13.99
N ALA A 292 -4.33 5.11 14.09
CA ALA A 292 -4.07 3.70 14.34
C ALA A 292 -4.32 3.38 15.82
N ASN A 293 -3.60 4.04 16.72
CA ASN A 293 -3.58 3.73 18.14
C ASN A 293 -3.97 4.96 18.98
N ALA A 294 -4.26 4.77 20.27
CA ALA A 294 -4.60 5.85 21.18
C ALA A 294 -3.35 6.59 21.71
N GLY A 295 -2.23 5.88 21.86
CA GLY A 295 -0.92 6.42 22.19
C GLY A 295 0.13 6.16 21.10
N PRO A 296 1.42 6.45 21.37
CA PRO A 296 2.48 6.47 20.37
C PRO A 296 2.58 5.20 19.53
N VAL A 297 2.77 5.35 18.21
CA VAL A 297 3.02 4.22 17.30
C VAL A 297 4.49 3.83 17.41
N ARG A 298 4.79 2.70 18.04
CA ARG A 298 6.16 2.23 18.29
C ARG A 298 6.80 1.55 17.09
N SER A 299 6.02 0.86 16.27
CA SER A 299 6.51 0.09 15.14
C SER A 299 5.44 -0.04 14.06
N ILE A 300 5.88 -0.13 12.80
CA ILE A 300 5.01 -0.29 11.64
C ILE A 300 5.66 -1.33 10.71
N GLY A 301 4.95 -2.40 10.41
CA GLY A 301 5.31 -3.35 9.34
C GLY A 301 4.34 -3.22 8.18
N ILE A 302 4.84 -3.32 6.95
CA ILE A 302 4.01 -3.30 5.73
C ILE A 302 4.27 -4.57 4.95
N ASP A 303 3.21 -5.15 4.41
CA ASP A 303 3.28 -6.35 3.57
C ASP A 303 3.94 -6.03 2.21
N ARG A 304 4.67 -6.99 1.62
CA ARG A 304 5.32 -6.86 0.31
C ARG A 304 4.30 -6.54 -0.79
N SER A 305 3.07 -7.06 -0.68
CA SER A 305 1.97 -6.74 -1.60
C SER A 305 1.46 -5.30 -1.50
N GLY A 306 1.80 -4.60 -0.42
CA GLY A 306 1.35 -3.25 -0.12
C GLY A 306 -0.13 -3.14 0.24
N HIS A 307 -0.81 -4.26 0.52
CA HIS A 307 -2.23 -4.27 0.87
C HIS A 307 -2.50 -4.11 2.36
N TYR A 308 -1.61 -4.62 3.21
CA TYR A 308 -1.80 -4.63 4.66
C TYR A 308 -0.67 -3.91 5.40
N MET A 309 -1.04 -3.26 6.49
CA MET A 309 -0.12 -2.60 7.43
C MET A 309 -0.41 -3.11 8.85
N LEU A 310 0.64 -3.47 9.57
CA LEU A 310 0.57 -3.83 10.98
C LEU A 310 1.18 -2.71 11.83
N CYS A 311 0.42 -2.19 12.79
CA CYS A 311 0.85 -1.12 13.67
C CYS A 311 0.92 -1.60 15.12
N GLY A 312 2.09 -1.45 15.74
CA GLY A 312 2.29 -1.66 17.16
C GLY A 312 2.26 -0.34 17.91
N GLY A 313 1.36 -0.19 18.87
CA GLY A 313 1.30 1.00 19.73
C GLY A 313 1.87 0.78 21.12
N GLN A 314 2.11 1.89 21.81
CA GLN A 314 2.46 1.90 23.22
C GLN A 314 1.32 1.34 24.10
N ASP A 315 0.08 1.38 23.61
CA ASP A 315 -1.14 0.95 24.32
C ASP A 315 -1.32 -0.57 24.42
N LEU A 316 -0.26 -1.35 24.17
CA LEU A 316 -0.30 -2.82 24.14
C LEU A 316 -1.26 -3.40 23.09
N ARG A 317 -1.62 -2.59 22.09
CA ARG A 317 -2.48 -3.00 20.98
C ARG A 317 -1.70 -3.03 19.69
N LEU A 318 -1.86 -4.16 19.00
CA LEU A 318 -1.36 -4.38 17.66
C LEU A 318 -2.56 -4.38 16.71
N LYS A 319 -2.57 -3.48 15.74
CA LYS A 319 -3.70 -3.33 14.80
C LYS A 319 -3.28 -3.63 13.38
N LEU A 320 -4.10 -4.44 12.72
CA LEU A 320 -3.98 -4.77 11.30
C LEU A 320 -4.91 -3.86 10.50
N TRP A 321 -4.36 -3.19 9.50
CA TRP A 321 -5.04 -2.25 8.63
C TRP A 321 -5.00 -2.74 7.17
N ASP A 322 -6.13 -2.66 6.47
CA ASP A 322 -6.15 -2.73 5.00
C ASP A 322 -5.87 -1.33 4.45
N ILE A 323 -4.76 -1.18 3.74
CA ILE A 323 -4.30 0.08 3.17
C ILE A 323 -5.21 0.49 1.99
N ARG A 324 -5.79 -0.44 1.23
CA ARG A 324 -6.62 -0.08 0.07
C ARG A 324 -7.96 0.49 0.50
N ALA A 325 -8.56 -0.10 1.54
CA ALA A 325 -9.82 0.34 2.11
C ALA A 325 -9.66 1.38 3.23
N MET A 326 -8.44 1.58 3.73
CA MET A 326 -8.11 2.42 4.89
C MET A 326 -8.93 2.08 6.13
N LYS A 327 -9.13 0.77 6.38
CA LYS A 327 -9.98 0.25 7.46
C LYS A 327 -9.21 -0.69 8.37
N GLU A 328 -9.50 -0.62 9.66
CA GLU A 328 -9.03 -1.58 10.66
C GLU A 328 -9.70 -2.94 10.39
N VAL A 329 -8.87 -3.97 10.24
CA VAL A 329 -9.29 -5.35 10.02
C VAL A 329 -9.39 -6.09 11.35
N HIS A 330 -8.30 -6.12 12.11
CA HIS A 330 -8.19 -6.85 13.38
C HIS A 330 -7.38 -6.05 14.40
N SER A 331 -7.76 -6.19 15.67
CA SER A 331 -6.96 -5.72 16.81
C SER A 331 -6.55 -6.91 17.67
N TYR A 332 -5.26 -6.97 17.99
CA TYR A 332 -4.61 -7.93 18.87
C TYR A 332 -4.07 -7.20 20.11
N THR A 333 -3.99 -7.92 21.22
CA THR A 333 -3.41 -7.41 22.47
C THR A 333 -2.07 -8.09 22.67
N THR A 334 -1.01 -7.31 22.86
CA THR A 334 0.33 -7.80 23.18
C THR A 334 0.59 -7.67 24.68
N ARG A 335 1.52 -8.47 25.21
CA ARG A 335 1.88 -8.42 26.64
C ARG A 335 2.72 -7.19 26.99
N GLN A 336 3.60 -6.79 26.07
CA GLN A 336 4.38 -5.56 26.15
C GLN A 336 4.23 -4.78 24.83
N PRO A 337 4.62 -3.50 24.79
CA PRO A 337 4.58 -2.72 23.56
C PRO A 337 5.49 -3.34 22.50
N ALA A 338 5.00 -3.43 21.26
CA ALA A 338 5.79 -3.97 20.16
C ALA A 338 6.90 -2.97 19.77
N SER A 339 8.17 -3.32 20.06
CA SER A 339 9.33 -2.47 19.76
C SER A 339 9.65 -2.46 18.27
N SER A 340 9.54 -3.61 17.60
CA SER A 340 9.80 -3.78 16.18
C SER A 340 8.81 -4.75 15.56
N ILE A 341 8.44 -4.49 14.31
CA ILE A 341 7.60 -5.37 13.50
C ILE A 341 8.28 -5.54 12.15
N SER A 342 8.41 -6.78 11.71
CA SER A 342 8.85 -7.12 10.35
C SER A 342 7.88 -8.11 9.74
N ILE A 343 7.60 -7.96 8.44
CA ILE A 343 6.76 -8.87 7.67
C ILE A 343 7.64 -9.53 6.63
N SER A 344 7.54 -10.85 6.52
CA SER A 344 8.31 -11.67 5.58
C SER A 344 7.72 -11.61 4.17
N ASP A 345 8.46 -12.08 3.17
CA ASP A 345 8.02 -12.06 1.77
C ASP A 345 6.73 -12.86 1.55
N ARG A 346 6.52 -13.94 2.31
CA ARG A 346 5.30 -14.77 2.30
C ARG A 346 4.24 -14.36 3.33
N GLY A 347 4.42 -13.23 4.02
CA GLY A 347 3.42 -12.69 4.93
C GLY A 347 3.40 -13.29 6.34
N LEU A 348 4.51 -13.87 6.82
CA LEU A 348 4.71 -14.08 8.26
C LEU A 348 4.99 -12.74 8.92
N ALA A 349 4.40 -12.47 10.08
CA ALA A 349 4.68 -11.26 10.84
C ALA A 349 5.45 -11.59 12.11
N ALA A 350 6.68 -11.06 12.24
CA ALA A 350 7.46 -11.13 13.45
C ALA A 350 7.24 -9.87 14.28
N ILE A 351 6.88 -10.05 15.54
CA ILE A 351 6.58 -8.98 16.49
C ILE A 351 7.55 -9.12 17.66
N GLY A 352 8.48 -8.18 17.75
CA GLY A 352 9.37 -8.03 18.90
C GLY A 352 8.66 -7.26 20.01
N SER A 353 8.56 -7.88 21.19
CA SER A 353 7.89 -7.37 22.38
C SER A 353 8.83 -7.53 23.57
N GLY A 354 9.60 -6.47 23.84
CA GLY A 354 10.60 -6.42 24.91
C GLY A 354 11.73 -7.43 24.74
N THR A 355 11.61 -8.59 25.40
CA THR A 355 12.61 -9.69 25.38
C THR A 355 12.13 -10.94 24.65
N SER A 356 10.97 -10.85 24.01
CA SER A 356 10.33 -11.99 23.32
C SER A 356 9.95 -11.62 21.89
N VAL A 357 9.99 -12.59 20.99
CA VAL A 357 9.45 -12.51 19.64
C VAL A 357 8.30 -13.48 19.51
N THR A 358 7.21 -12.98 18.96
CA THR A 358 6.12 -13.84 18.49
C THR A 358 6.02 -13.71 16.98
N ILE A 359 5.97 -14.85 16.31
CA ILE A 359 5.81 -14.94 14.86
C ILE A 359 4.39 -15.41 14.59
N TRP A 360 3.69 -14.75 13.69
CA TRP A 360 2.31 -15.03 13.36
C TRP A 360 2.18 -15.38 11.88
N LYS A 361 1.45 -16.47 11.60
CA LYS A 361 1.14 -16.94 10.25
C LYS A 361 -0.31 -16.60 9.90
N ASP A 362 -0.57 -16.32 8.62
CA ASP A 362 -1.90 -16.10 8.05
C ASP A 362 -2.73 -14.94 8.64
N LEU A 363 -2.07 -13.91 9.18
CA LEU A 363 -2.75 -12.68 9.63
C LEU A 363 -3.50 -11.98 8.48
N PHE A 364 -2.88 -11.98 7.30
CA PHE A 364 -3.37 -11.27 6.11
C PHE A 364 -4.35 -12.13 5.30
N THR A 365 -4.06 -13.41 5.11
CA THR A 365 -4.92 -14.34 4.34
C THR A 365 -6.30 -14.48 4.99
N SER A 366 -6.33 -14.67 6.32
CA SER A 366 -7.57 -14.79 7.09
C SER A 366 -8.45 -13.54 6.97
N SER A 367 -7.85 -12.38 6.72
CA SER A 367 -8.56 -11.12 6.53
C SER A 367 -9.19 -10.92 5.16
N SER A 368 -8.75 -11.67 4.15
CA SER A 368 -9.28 -11.59 2.78
C SER A 368 -10.58 -12.38 2.58
N ASN A 369 -10.93 -13.25 3.52
CA ASN A 369 -12.18 -13.99 3.53
C ASN A 369 -13.38 -13.05 3.79
N ARG A 370 -14.56 -13.43 3.30
CA ARG A 370 -15.80 -12.63 3.48
C ARG A 370 -16.11 -12.37 4.96
N GLU A 371 -15.70 -13.29 5.82
CA GLU A 371 -15.71 -13.12 7.28
C GLU A 371 -14.27 -13.27 7.78
N PRO A 372 -13.63 -12.16 8.20
CA PRO A 372 -12.25 -12.20 8.63
C PRO A 372 -12.17 -12.90 10.00
N SER A 373 -11.49 -14.04 10.05
CA SER A 373 -11.26 -14.79 11.29
C SER A 373 -9.99 -14.30 11.97
N LYS A 374 -10.04 -14.18 13.30
CA LYS A 374 -8.89 -13.76 14.10
C LYS A 374 -8.02 -14.97 14.45
N VAL A 375 -6.75 -14.93 14.03
CA VAL A 375 -5.73 -15.90 14.42
C VAL A 375 -5.56 -15.92 15.95
N GLN A 376 -5.63 -17.09 16.58
CA GLN A 376 -5.66 -17.22 18.04
C GLN A 376 -4.29 -17.50 18.67
N SER A 377 -3.46 -18.27 17.98
CA SER A 377 -2.14 -18.68 18.47
C SER A 377 -1.02 -18.20 17.54
N PRO A 378 0.15 -17.83 18.08
CA PRO A 378 1.32 -17.57 17.25
C PRO A 378 1.77 -18.86 16.55
N TYR A 379 2.49 -18.68 15.45
CA TYR A 379 3.16 -19.73 14.70
C TYR A 379 4.37 -20.25 15.47
N LEU A 380 5.28 -19.35 15.84
CA LEU A 380 6.46 -19.63 16.66
C LEU A 380 6.59 -18.56 17.75
N SER A 381 7.18 -18.93 18.87
CA SER A 381 7.55 -17.97 19.91
C SER A 381 8.96 -18.22 20.40
N TRP A 382 9.75 -17.15 20.50
CA TRP A 382 11.13 -17.19 20.94
C TRP A 382 11.39 -16.11 21.99
N GLY A 383 12.37 -16.34 22.86
CA GLY A 383 12.87 -15.38 23.85
C GLY A 383 12.67 -15.83 25.30
N ASN A 384 12.73 -14.85 26.22
CA ASN A 384 12.90 -14.96 27.68
C ASN A 384 14.33 -15.09 28.19
N ASP A 385 15.33 -14.85 27.35
CA ASP A 385 16.75 -14.89 27.74
C ASP A 385 17.22 -13.59 28.46
N GLY A 386 16.29 -12.72 28.85
CA GLY A 386 16.57 -11.43 29.49
C GLY A 386 17.16 -10.36 28.56
N LEU A 387 17.41 -10.68 27.29
CA LEU A 387 17.97 -9.76 26.31
C LEU A 387 16.88 -8.86 25.73
N ARG A 388 16.99 -7.55 25.97
CA ARG A 388 16.10 -6.56 25.37
C ARG A 388 16.40 -6.43 23.88
N MET A 389 15.37 -6.55 23.07
CA MET A 389 15.43 -6.48 21.62
C MET A 389 15.11 -5.07 21.12
N GLU A 390 15.88 -4.60 20.15
CA GLU A 390 15.62 -3.32 19.49
C GLU A 390 14.94 -3.51 18.13
N ARG A 391 15.47 -4.38 17.26
CA ARG A 391 14.97 -4.56 15.89
C ARG A 391 14.85 -6.04 15.53
N VAL A 392 13.85 -6.33 14.72
CA VAL A 392 13.60 -7.64 14.13
C VAL A 392 13.44 -7.43 12.63
N GLU A 393 14.13 -8.21 11.81
CA GLU A 393 14.07 -8.11 10.35
C GLU A 393 14.17 -9.52 9.73
N PHE A 394 13.29 -9.83 8.78
CA PHE A 394 13.38 -11.09 8.04
C PHE A 394 14.49 -10.98 7.01
N CYS A 395 15.24 -12.06 6.81
CA CYS A 395 16.14 -12.15 5.68
C CYS A 395 15.31 -12.35 4.39
N PRO A 396 15.50 -11.51 3.35
CA PRO A 396 14.88 -11.75 2.06
C PRO A 396 15.29 -13.11 1.47
N TYR A 397 14.35 -13.79 0.81
CA TYR A 397 14.57 -15.07 0.10
C TYR A 397 15.07 -16.26 0.94
N ASP A 398 15.15 -16.14 2.26
CA ASP A 398 15.64 -17.20 3.14
C ASP A 398 14.73 -17.34 4.37
N ASP A 399 14.67 -18.54 4.94
CA ASP A 399 13.81 -18.87 6.08
C ASP A 399 14.44 -18.44 7.41
N ILE A 400 14.82 -17.17 7.50
CA ILE A 400 15.61 -16.62 8.60
C ILE A 400 15.03 -15.32 9.12
N LEU A 401 15.04 -15.19 10.45
CA LEU A 401 14.69 -13.99 11.18
C LEU A 401 15.92 -13.48 11.94
N GLY A 402 16.40 -12.32 11.54
CA GLY A 402 17.43 -11.59 12.26
C GLY A 402 16.85 -10.81 13.42
N ILE A 403 17.46 -10.96 14.59
CA ILE A 403 17.08 -10.31 15.84
C ILE A 403 18.26 -9.51 16.35
N ALA A 404 18.12 -8.19 16.41
CA ALA A 404 19.10 -7.31 17.01
C ALA A 404 18.70 -6.99 18.45
N HIS A 405 19.61 -7.28 19.38
CA HIS A 405 19.40 -7.14 20.82
C HIS A 405 20.53 -6.33 21.49
N ALA A 406 20.39 -6.11 22.80
CA ALA A 406 21.33 -5.31 23.57
C ALA A 406 22.78 -5.81 23.51
N GLN A 407 22.98 -7.13 23.46
CA GLN A 407 24.30 -7.79 23.45
C GLN A 407 24.77 -8.23 22.04
N GLY A 408 24.15 -7.74 20.96
CA GLY A 408 24.54 -8.12 19.60
C GLY A 408 23.38 -8.56 18.72
N PHE A 409 23.54 -9.68 18.03
CA PHE A 409 22.62 -10.15 16.99
C PHE A 409 22.45 -11.67 17.00
N SER A 410 21.22 -12.15 16.83
CA SER A 410 20.90 -13.57 16.68
C SER A 410 20.09 -13.83 15.41
N SER A 411 20.44 -14.89 14.70
CA SER A 411 19.76 -15.36 13.50
C SER A 411 18.98 -16.64 13.83
N LEU A 412 17.64 -16.56 13.74
CA LEU A 412 16.75 -17.68 13.97
C LEU A 412 16.23 -18.25 12.65
N ILE A 413 16.08 -19.57 12.59
CA ILE A 413 15.44 -20.24 11.47
C ILE A 413 13.92 -20.24 11.69
N VAL A 414 13.19 -19.69 10.72
CA VAL A 414 11.73 -19.62 10.72
C VAL A 414 11.23 -20.24 9.42
N PRO A 415 10.81 -21.52 9.43
CA PRO A 415 10.34 -22.20 8.24
C PRO A 415 9.17 -21.47 7.58
N GLY A 416 9.23 -21.28 6.26
CA GLY A 416 8.19 -20.63 5.45
C GLY A 416 8.15 -19.10 5.54
N ALA A 417 9.25 -18.47 5.96
CA ALA A 417 9.35 -17.02 6.01
C ALA A 417 9.76 -16.42 4.66
N GLY A 418 10.74 -17.02 3.99
CA GLY A 418 11.34 -16.51 2.75
C GLY A 418 10.59 -16.93 1.49
N GLU A 419 10.75 -16.15 0.41
CA GLU A 419 10.31 -16.57 -0.92
C GLU A 419 11.34 -17.55 -1.53
N PRO A 420 10.98 -18.83 -1.76
CA PRO A 420 11.92 -19.86 -2.25
C PRO A 420 12.31 -19.67 -3.71
N ASN A 421 11.44 -19.05 -4.51
CA ASN A 421 11.65 -18.82 -5.94
C ASN A 421 11.83 -17.32 -6.17
N TYR A 422 13.09 -16.88 -6.20
CA TYR A 422 13.44 -15.49 -6.45
C TYR A 422 13.49 -15.20 -7.96
N ASP A 423 13.19 -13.95 -8.34
CA ASP A 423 13.42 -13.47 -9.70
C ASP A 423 14.86 -12.96 -9.81
N ALA A 424 15.72 -13.71 -10.50
CA ALA A 424 17.13 -13.38 -10.67
C ALA A 424 17.37 -12.04 -11.39
N LEU A 425 16.41 -11.54 -12.18
CA LEU A 425 16.51 -10.23 -12.81
C LEU A 425 16.13 -9.08 -11.86
N GLU A 426 15.30 -9.34 -10.86
CA GLU A 426 14.91 -8.33 -9.88
C GLU A 426 15.91 -8.23 -8.72
N ALA A 427 16.23 -9.35 -8.09
CA ALA A 427 17.23 -9.45 -7.03
C ALA A 427 17.74 -10.88 -6.94
N ASN A 428 19.03 -11.05 -7.17
CA ASN A 428 19.70 -12.35 -7.13
C ASN A 428 20.55 -12.47 -5.85
N PRO A 429 20.22 -13.41 -4.93
CA PRO A 429 21.04 -13.70 -3.76
C PRO A 429 22.45 -14.20 -4.09
N TYR A 430 22.66 -14.76 -5.27
CA TYR A 430 23.91 -15.36 -5.74
C TYR A 430 24.56 -14.55 -6.87
N GLU A 431 24.34 -13.24 -6.90
CA GLU A 431 24.90 -12.39 -7.95
C GLU A 431 26.44 -12.41 -7.98
N THR A 432 26.97 -12.47 -9.19
CA THR A 432 28.41 -12.26 -9.45
C THR A 432 28.75 -10.78 -9.49
N THR A 433 30.03 -10.43 -9.38
CA THR A 433 30.48 -9.04 -9.47
C THR A 433 30.10 -8.37 -10.81
N LYS A 434 30.18 -9.12 -11.92
CA LYS A 434 29.75 -8.64 -13.24
C LYS A 434 28.25 -8.39 -13.30
N GLN A 435 27.45 -9.34 -12.83
CA GLN A 435 25.99 -9.19 -12.78
C GLN A 435 25.59 -8.00 -11.92
N ARG A 436 26.21 -7.82 -10.75
CA ARG A 436 25.95 -6.66 -9.87
C ARG A 436 26.24 -5.33 -10.56
N GLN A 437 27.36 -5.24 -11.30
CA GLN A 437 27.69 -4.04 -12.06
C GLN A 437 26.67 -3.76 -13.18
N GLU A 438 26.25 -4.80 -13.90
CA GLU A 438 25.24 -4.68 -14.95
C GLU A 438 23.87 -4.29 -14.39
N THR A 439 23.43 -4.91 -13.29
CA THR A 439 22.15 -4.59 -12.63
C THR A 439 22.16 -3.19 -12.03
N GLU A 440 23.29 -2.74 -11.48
CA GLU A 440 23.46 -1.36 -11.01
C GLU A 440 23.29 -0.35 -12.16
N VAL A 441 23.94 -0.57 -13.30
CA VAL A 441 23.78 0.29 -14.48
C VAL A 441 22.34 0.23 -15.01
N GLN A 442 21.74 -0.95 -15.10
CA GLN A 442 20.36 -1.10 -15.58
C GLN A 442 19.35 -0.43 -14.66
N SER A 443 19.50 -0.55 -13.35
CA SER A 443 18.62 0.08 -12.36
C SER A 443 18.75 1.60 -12.36
N LEU A 444 19.94 2.14 -12.60
CA LEU A 444 20.15 3.59 -12.81
C LEU A 444 19.47 4.09 -14.11
N LEU A 445 19.58 3.32 -15.21
CA LEU A 445 18.94 3.68 -16.49
C LEU A 445 17.41 3.63 -16.44
N THR A 446 16.86 2.67 -15.68
CA THR A 446 15.42 2.44 -15.52
C THR A 446 14.82 3.09 -14.29
N LYS A 447 15.61 3.92 -13.59
CA LYS A 447 15.21 4.62 -12.38
C LYS A 447 13.91 5.40 -12.57
N LEU A 448 12.97 5.19 -11.64
CA LEU A 448 11.70 5.89 -11.61
C LEU A 448 11.86 7.31 -11.04
N GLN A 449 11.14 8.26 -11.63
CA GLN A 449 11.14 9.64 -11.16
C GLN A 449 10.32 9.78 -9.86
N PRO A 450 10.69 10.66 -8.92
CA PRO A 450 9.94 10.82 -7.67
C PRO A 450 8.45 11.16 -7.86
N GLU A 451 8.13 11.86 -8.96
CA GLU A 451 6.76 12.21 -9.37
C GLU A 451 5.85 11.01 -9.61
N THR A 452 6.41 9.81 -9.84
CA THR A 452 5.63 8.59 -10.04
C THR A 452 5.11 7.96 -8.75
N ILE A 453 5.46 8.50 -7.58
CA ILE A 453 5.02 7.96 -6.28
C ILE A 453 3.60 8.42 -5.94
N ALA A 454 2.63 7.51 -6.02
CA ALA A 454 1.23 7.71 -5.70
C ALA A 454 0.63 6.52 -4.91
N LEU A 455 -0.58 6.69 -4.34
CA LEU A 455 -1.24 5.61 -3.56
C LEU A 455 -1.47 4.35 -4.40
N ASP A 456 -1.91 4.53 -5.64
CA ASP A 456 -2.00 3.49 -6.65
C ASP A 456 -0.84 3.70 -7.65
N PRO A 457 0.12 2.77 -7.78
CA PRO A 457 1.22 2.90 -8.73
C PRO A 457 0.78 2.73 -10.20
N HIS A 458 -0.39 2.14 -10.46
CA HIS A 458 -0.89 1.88 -11.82
C HIS A 458 -1.62 3.08 -12.44
N PHE A 459 -1.45 4.29 -11.89
CA PHE A 459 -2.15 5.48 -12.37
C PHE A 459 -1.57 6.06 -13.67
N ILE A 460 -0.31 5.75 -13.98
CA ILE A 460 0.37 6.25 -15.17
C ILE A 460 -0.31 5.69 -16.42
N GLY A 461 -0.82 6.57 -17.28
CA GLY A 461 -1.60 6.21 -18.47
C GLY A 461 -3.12 6.33 -18.28
N ASN A 462 -3.60 6.59 -17.07
CA ASN A 462 -5.01 6.90 -16.84
C ASN A 462 -5.39 8.27 -17.43
N LEU A 463 -6.66 8.39 -17.84
CA LEU A 463 -7.19 9.63 -18.38
C LEU A 463 -7.50 10.63 -17.26
N ASP A 464 -6.95 11.84 -17.36
CA ASP A 464 -7.46 12.96 -16.57
C ASP A 464 -8.87 13.34 -17.05
N VAL A 465 -9.86 13.01 -16.22
CA VAL A 465 -11.28 13.24 -16.49
C VAL A 465 -11.58 14.73 -16.70
N ARG A 466 -10.88 15.64 -16.00
CA ARG A 466 -11.14 17.08 -16.13
C ARG A 466 -10.70 17.61 -17.49
N SER A 467 -9.47 17.30 -17.89
CA SER A 467 -8.95 17.65 -19.21
C SER A 467 -9.76 16.98 -20.34
N ALA A 468 -10.16 15.73 -20.16
CA ALA A 468 -11.00 15.02 -21.12
C ALA A 468 -12.38 15.69 -21.29
N GLU A 469 -13.04 16.07 -20.20
CA GLU A 469 -14.30 16.82 -20.25
C GLU A 469 -14.13 18.18 -20.94
N GLN A 470 -13.03 18.88 -20.68
CA GLN A 470 -12.75 20.17 -21.34
C GLN A 470 -12.56 20.00 -22.85
N ARG A 471 -11.75 19.01 -23.27
CA ARG A 471 -11.56 18.68 -24.70
C ARG A 471 -12.85 18.25 -25.37
N ALA A 472 -13.68 17.47 -24.69
CA ALA A 472 -15.00 17.08 -25.20
C ALA A 472 -15.90 18.30 -25.43
N ARG A 473 -15.94 19.25 -24.48
CA ARG A 473 -16.71 20.50 -24.62
C ARG A 473 -16.20 21.39 -25.73
N GLN A 474 -14.88 21.48 -25.92
CA GLN A 474 -14.31 22.25 -27.04
C GLN A 474 -14.62 21.61 -28.39
N LYS A 475 -14.79 20.29 -28.43
CA LYS A 475 -15.13 19.55 -29.64
C LYS A 475 -16.61 19.68 -30.01
N ASP A 476 -17.50 19.67 -29.02
CA ASP A 476 -18.92 19.94 -29.22
C ASP A 476 -19.18 21.46 -29.22
N LEU A 477 -18.80 22.14 -30.30
CA LEU A 477 -19.05 23.58 -30.48
C LEU A 477 -20.55 23.93 -30.50
N ASP A 478 -21.39 22.97 -30.88
CA ASP A 478 -22.86 23.11 -30.93
C ASP A 478 -23.55 22.77 -29.61
N ALA A 479 -22.81 22.32 -28.58
CA ALA A 479 -23.42 22.08 -27.28
C ALA A 479 -23.87 23.41 -26.66
N PRO A 480 -25.15 23.53 -26.23
CA PRO A 480 -25.62 24.76 -25.61
C PRO A 480 -24.78 25.07 -24.36
N PRO A 481 -24.40 26.34 -24.14
CA PRO A 481 -23.58 26.71 -22.99
C PRO A 481 -24.29 26.27 -21.71
N LEU A 482 -23.62 25.41 -20.94
CA LEU A 482 -24.15 24.93 -19.66
C LEU A 482 -24.44 26.14 -18.76
N ASP A 483 -25.73 26.41 -18.51
CA ASP A 483 -26.11 27.48 -17.60
C ASP A 483 -25.58 27.14 -16.19
N PRO A 484 -24.63 27.90 -15.63
CA PRO A 484 -24.10 27.62 -14.30
C PRO A 484 -25.19 27.70 -13.22
N LEU A 485 -26.34 28.33 -13.52
CA LEU A 485 -27.51 28.39 -12.64
C LEU A 485 -28.42 27.15 -12.74
N ALA A 486 -28.34 26.32 -13.78
CA ALA A 486 -29.18 25.12 -13.91
C ALA A 486 -28.96 24.13 -12.76
N LYS A 487 -27.69 23.91 -12.35
CA LYS A 487 -27.34 23.07 -11.19
C LYS A 487 -27.90 23.60 -9.86
N LEU A 488 -28.21 24.90 -9.77
CA LEU A 488 -28.84 25.53 -8.61
C LEU A 488 -30.37 25.34 -8.63
N LYS A 489 -30.98 25.26 -9.83
CA LYS A 489 -32.41 24.93 -10.01
C LYS A 489 -32.70 23.47 -9.69
N ASP A 490 -31.82 22.53 -10.05
CA ASP A 490 -32.07 21.09 -9.82
C ASP A 490 -31.95 20.67 -8.34
N LYS A 491 -31.22 21.43 -7.52
CA LYS A 491 -31.05 21.18 -6.07
C LYS A 491 -32.16 21.79 -5.21
N ASN A 492 -33.36 21.94 -5.76
CA ASN A 492 -34.51 22.61 -5.13
C ASN A 492 -35.20 21.84 -3.98
N ARG A 493 -34.68 20.67 -3.57
CA ARG A 493 -35.25 19.91 -2.43
C ARG A 493 -34.98 20.54 -1.06
N MET A 494 -34.01 21.45 -0.92
CA MET A 494 -33.67 22.05 0.38
C MET A 494 -34.46 23.35 0.66
N ARG A 495 -35.12 23.42 1.81
CA ARG A 495 -35.90 24.59 2.28
C ARG A 495 -35.06 25.52 3.17
N GLY A 496 -35.49 26.77 3.27
CA GLY A 496 -34.91 27.82 4.12
C GLY A 496 -33.46 28.24 3.91
N LYS A 497 -32.77 28.55 5.04
CA LYS A 497 -31.42 29.13 5.08
C LYS A 497 -30.35 28.28 4.36
N ASN A 498 -30.62 26.98 4.17
CA ASN A 498 -29.74 26.03 3.48
C ASN A 498 -30.06 25.85 1.98
N SER A 499 -31.05 26.57 1.44
CA SER A 499 -31.32 26.57 0.00
C SER A 499 -30.06 26.96 -0.79
N ALA A 500 -29.81 26.24 -1.89
CA ALA A 500 -28.60 26.38 -2.69
C ALA A 500 -28.42 27.83 -3.21
N LEU A 501 -29.53 28.47 -3.60
CA LEU A 501 -29.60 29.86 -4.01
C LEU A 501 -29.11 30.83 -2.93
N ARG A 502 -29.65 30.75 -1.71
CA ARG A 502 -29.27 31.63 -0.59
C ARG A 502 -27.84 31.38 -0.13
N ARG A 503 -27.39 30.11 -0.12
CA ARG A 503 -26.00 29.74 0.20
C ARG A 503 -25.01 30.31 -0.82
N HIS A 504 -25.35 30.27 -2.10
CA HIS A 504 -24.53 30.83 -3.18
C HIS A 504 -24.45 32.37 -3.08
N LEU A 505 -25.59 33.05 -2.87
CA LEU A 505 -25.63 34.49 -2.64
C LEU A 505 -24.86 34.89 -1.37
N ARG A 506 -24.88 34.09 -0.29
CA ARG A 506 -24.07 34.37 0.92
C ARG A 506 -22.57 34.21 0.68
N LYS A 507 -22.14 33.16 -0.03
CA LYS A 507 -20.72 32.94 -0.36
C LYS A 507 -20.18 34.00 -1.33
N LYS A 508 -20.99 34.50 -2.25
CA LYS A 508 -20.59 35.55 -3.21
C LYS A 508 -20.88 36.97 -2.72
N GLY A 509 -21.79 37.15 -1.76
CA GLY A 509 -22.25 38.45 -1.29
C GLY A 509 -21.22 39.28 -0.54
N GLY A 510 -20.10 38.67 -0.10
CA GLY A 510 -18.94 39.39 0.43
C GLY A 510 -18.06 40.04 -0.64
N LYS A 511 -18.35 39.82 -1.94
CA LYS A 511 -17.71 40.52 -3.05
C LYS A 511 -18.70 41.55 -3.60
N ASN A 512 -18.28 42.81 -3.69
CA ASN A 512 -19.10 43.91 -4.22
C ASN A 512 -19.20 43.92 -5.76
N ILE A 513 -18.83 42.82 -6.41
CA ILE A 513 -18.90 42.67 -7.86
C ILE A 513 -20.34 42.30 -8.23
N ILE A 514 -20.97 43.12 -9.07
CA ILE A 514 -22.33 42.91 -9.58
C ILE A 514 -22.20 42.32 -10.99
N ASP A 515 -22.25 40.99 -11.06
CA ASP A 515 -22.28 40.26 -12.34
C ASP A 515 -23.74 40.07 -12.82
N GLU A 516 -23.97 39.94 -14.12
CA GLU A 516 -25.28 39.52 -14.68
C GLU A 516 -25.82 38.23 -14.04
N LYS A 517 -24.91 37.30 -13.73
CA LYS A 517 -25.24 36.06 -13.02
C LYS A 517 -25.80 36.32 -11.62
N ARG A 518 -25.35 37.38 -10.94
CA ARG A 518 -25.84 37.78 -9.61
C ARG A 518 -27.22 38.40 -9.71
N LEU A 519 -27.45 39.27 -10.70
CA LEU A 519 -28.78 39.86 -10.96
C LEU A 519 -29.82 38.76 -11.21
N ARG A 520 -29.53 37.80 -12.09
CA ARG A 520 -30.40 36.63 -12.34
C ARG A 520 -30.66 35.79 -11.09
N LEU A 521 -29.68 35.67 -10.19
CA LEU A 521 -29.86 34.96 -8.91
C LEU A 521 -30.72 35.74 -7.91
N GLU A 522 -30.61 37.06 -7.89
CA GLU A 522 -31.42 37.93 -7.04
C GLU A 522 -32.87 38.00 -7.56
N GLU A 523 -33.08 38.01 -8.87
CA GLU A 523 -34.39 37.84 -9.51
C GLU A 523 -35.02 36.51 -9.12
N MET A 524 -34.31 35.38 -9.27
CA MET A 524 -34.82 34.07 -8.82
C MET A 524 -35.10 34.03 -7.31
N LYS A 525 -34.38 34.82 -6.50
CA LYS A 525 -34.66 34.94 -5.06
C LYS A 525 -35.95 35.72 -4.82
N LYS A 526 -36.17 36.82 -5.55
CA LYS A 526 -37.39 37.63 -5.50
C LYS A 526 -38.60 36.81 -5.91
N GLU A 527 -38.53 36.13 -7.06
CA GLU A 527 -39.58 35.21 -7.54
C GLU A 527 -39.93 34.15 -6.50
N ARG A 528 -38.93 33.58 -5.82
CA ARG A 528 -39.17 32.60 -4.75
C ARG A 528 -39.84 33.22 -3.54
N SER A 529 -39.41 34.41 -3.10
CA SER A 529 -40.08 35.10 -1.99
C SER A 529 -41.53 35.48 -2.33
N ASP A 530 -41.79 35.84 -3.59
CA ASP A 530 -43.13 36.18 -4.05
C ASP A 530 -44.02 34.92 -4.10
N ARG A 531 -43.49 33.79 -4.57
CA ARG A 531 -44.19 32.48 -4.49
C ARG A 531 -44.48 32.06 -3.05
N ASP A 532 -43.51 32.24 -2.14
CA ASP A 532 -43.70 31.91 -0.72
C ASP A 532 -44.75 32.84 -0.06
N ARG A 533 -44.80 34.12 -0.46
CA ARG A 533 -45.83 35.08 -0.03
C ARG A 533 -47.22 34.68 -0.51
N LEU A 534 -47.37 34.39 -1.80
CA LEU A 534 -48.65 33.96 -2.39
C LEU A 534 -49.14 32.64 -1.79
N ARG A 535 -48.23 31.72 -1.47
CA ARG A 535 -48.57 30.48 -0.77
C ARG A 535 -49.10 30.75 0.65
N LEU A 536 -48.44 31.64 1.39
CA LEU A 536 -48.88 32.02 2.74
C LEU A 536 -50.26 32.68 2.71
N GLU A 537 -50.53 33.51 1.69
CA GLU A 537 -51.85 34.15 1.51
C GLU A 537 -52.94 33.13 1.23
N ARG A 538 -52.66 32.11 0.39
CA ARG A 538 -53.60 30.99 0.16
C ARG A 538 -53.84 30.18 1.42
N GLU A 539 -52.79 29.78 2.14
CA GLU A 539 -52.94 29.03 3.40
C GLU A 539 -53.75 29.85 4.43
N LYS A 540 -53.54 31.16 4.53
CA LYS A 540 -54.34 32.03 5.40
C LYS A 540 -55.81 32.12 4.99
N ALA A 541 -56.11 32.12 3.70
CA ALA A 541 -57.47 32.09 3.19
C ALA A 541 -58.16 30.76 3.51
N ASP A 542 -57.44 29.64 3.35
CA ASP A 542 -57.95 28.29 3.62
C ASP A 542 -58.22 28.05 5.13
N PHE A 543 -57.42 28.63 6.02
CA PHE A 543 -57.62 28.51 7.48
C PHE A 543 -58.70 29.45 8.04
N GLY A 544 -59.15 30.47 7.28
CA GLY A 544 -60.14 31.45 7.74
C GLY A 544 -59.64 32.38 8.88
N PRO A 545 -60.45 33.39 9.29
CA PRO A 545 -59.98 34.50 10.14
C PRO A 545 -59.45 34.07 11.53
N ALA A 546 -60.02 33.01 12.10
CA ALA A 546 -59.67 32.53 13.44
C ALA A 546 -58.41 31.65 13.49
N LEU A 547 -58.13 30.87 12.44
CA LEU A 547 -56.97 29.97 12.36
C LEU A 547 -55.84 30.52 11.47
N ALA A 548 -56.02 31.67 10.81
CA ALA A 548 -55.01 32.33 9.98
C ALA A 548 -53.68 32.60 10.69
N ARG A 549 -53.69 32.73 12.03
CA ARG A 549 -52.48 32.88 12.86
C ARG A 549 -51.61 31.62 12.90
N PHE A 550 -52.15 30.46 12.55
CA PHE A 550 -51.43 29.18 12.48
C PHE A 550 -50.83 28.90 11.09
N ALA A 551 -51.13 29.73 10.09
CA ALA A 551 -50.49 29.65 8.77
C ALA A 551 -48.97 29.86 8.93
N LYS A 552 -48.21 28.78 8.78
CA LYS A 552 -46.75 28.81 8.96
C LYS A 552 -46.09 29.41 7.73
N ARG A 553 -45.28 30.45 7.94
CA ARG A 553 -44.26 30.84 6.94
C ARG A 553 -43.41 29.60 6.66
N GLY A 554 -43.46 29.08 5.45
CA GLY A 554 -42.54 28.03 5.01
C GLY A 554 -41.10 28.49 5.25
N VAL A 555 -40.37 27.79 6.14
CA VAL A 555 -39.00 28.16 6.54
C VAL A 555 -38.04 28.10 5.37
#